data_AF-A0A8I1LNM7-F1
#
_entry.id   AF-A0A8I1LNM7-F1
#
_cell.length_a   1.000
_cell.length_b   1.000
_cell.length_c   1.000
_cell.angle_alpha   90.00
_cell.angle_beta   90.00
_cell.angle_gamma   90.00
#
_symmetry.space_group_name_H-M   'P 1'
#
loop_
_entity.id
_entity.type
_entity.pdbx_description
1 polymer ?
#
loop_
_entity_poly.entity_id
_entity_poly.type
_entity_poly.pdbx_seq_one_letter_code
_entity_poly.pdbx_strand_id
1 'polypeptide(L)' 'MSKFEKNLIKYLSYGFCVGIYYSFIKGPTTMSSSINGMFEFYTVPTSTFIFRALSISFILSLIAGVVYTIVFLCIKGNK' A
#
# COMPACT_ATOMS: atom_id res chain seq x y z
N MET A 1 -5.01 22.69 -12.49
CA MET A 1 -4.42 21.39 -12.14
C MET A 1 -3.86 20.72 -13.39
N SER A 2 -2.55 20.50 -13.42
CA SER A 2 -1.80 19.92 -14.54
C SER A 2 -2.11 18.43 -14.75
N LYS A 3 -1.89 17.92 -15.97
CA LYS A 3 -2.04 16.48 -16.30
C LYS A 3 -1.14 15.60 -15.43
N PHE A 4 0.03 16.11 -15.06
CA PHE A 4 0.94 15.47 -14.11
C PHE A 4 0.31 15.31 -12.72
N GLU A 5 -0.21 16.41 -12.15
CA GLU A 5 -0.82 16.42 -10.81
C GLU A 5 -2.02 15.48 -10.73
N LYS A 6 -2.86 15.44 -11.77
CA LYS A 6 -4.00 14.52 -11.84
C LYS A 6 -3.56 13.05 -11.81
N ASN A 7 -2.51 12.71 -12.56
CA ASN A 7 -1.99 11.35 -12.58
C ASN A 7 -1.31 10.98 -11.25
N LEU A 8 -0.52 11.89 -10.67
CA LEU A 8 0.14 11.67 -9.38
C LEU A 8 -0.89 11.37 -8.28
N ILE A 9 -1.96 12.18 -8.21
CA ILE A 9 -3.05 11.98 -7.24
C ILE A 9 -3.81 10.69 -7.51
N LYS A 10 -3.99 10.30 -8.79
CA LYS A 10 -4.60 9.02 -9.14
C LYS A 10 -3.79 7.84 -8.58
N TYR A 11 -2.46 7.84 -8.74
CA TYR A 11 -1.58 6.80 -8.20
C TYR A 11 -1.55 6.78 -6.67
N LEU A 12 -1.57 7.97 -6.03
CA LEU A 12 -1.66 8.08 -4.58
C LEU A 12 -3.00 7.56 -4.03
N SER A 13 -4.09 7.83 -4.74
CA SER A 13 -5.43 7.39 -4.35
C SER A 13 -5.59 5.87 -4.48
N TYR A 14 -4.94 5.24 -5.46
CA TYR A 14 -4.98 3.77 -5.60
C TYR A 14 -4.37 3.06 -4.40
N GLY A 15 -3.21 3.51 -3.89
CA GLY A 15 -2.61 2.92 -2.70
C GLY A 15 -3.51 3.05 -1.47
N PHE A 16 -4.17 4.21 -1.31
CA PHE A 16 -5.13 4.42 -0.24
C PHE A 16 -6.35 3.48 -0.32
N CYS A 17 -6.96 3.35 -1.50
CA CYS A 17 -8.10 2.44 -1.70
C CYS A 17 -7.73 0.97 -1.46
N VAL A 18 -6.53 0.55 -1.89
CA VAL A 18 -6.03 -0.80 -1.61
C VAL A 18 -5.86 -1.03 -0.12
N GLY A 19 -5.31 -0.05 0.61
CA GLY A 19 -5.21 -0.10 2.07
C GLY A 19 -6.56 -0.29 2.75
N ILE A 20 -7.58 0.49 2.35
CA ILE A 20 -8.94 0.35 2.89
C ILE A 20 -9.52 -1.04 2.58
N TYR A 21 -9.37 -1.54 1.36
CA TYR A 21 -9.88 -2.85 0.96
C TYR A 21 -9.30 -3.97 1.83
N TYR A 22 -7.98 -4.00 2.00
CA TYR A 22 -7.34 -5.02 2.82
C TYR A 22 -7.68 -4.86 4.30
N SER A 23 -7.68 -3.63 4.82
CA SER A 23 -7.93 -3.35 6.24
C SER A 23 -9.37 -3.68 6.68
N PHE A 24 -10.37 -3.28 5.91
CA PHE A 24 -11.78 -3.29 6.35
C PHE A 24 -12.66 -4.29 5.61
N ILE A 25 -12.36 -4.62 4.34
CA ILE A 25 -13.21 -5.50 3.52
C ILE A 25 -12.72 -6.95 3.60
N LYS A 26 -11.43 -7.18 3.38
CA LYS A 26 -10.85 -8.55 3.45
C LYS A 26 -10.72 -9.04 4.90
N GLY A 27 -10.44 -8.13 5.82
CA GLY A 27 -10.26 -8.44 7.24
C GLY A 27 -8.95 -9.17 7.55
N PRO A 28 -8.64 -9.36 8.86
CA PRO A 28 -7.39 -9.95 9.29
C PRO A 28 -7.28 -11.40 8.82
N THR A 29 -6.27 -11.66 7.99
CA THR A 29 -5.89 -13.03 7.61
C THR A 29 -5.27 -13.72 8.82
N THR A 30 -5.74 -14.93 9.13
CA THR A 30 -5.07 -15.84 10.07
C THR A 30 -3.64 -16.07 9.59
N MET A 31 -2.66 -15.61 10.36
CA MET A 31 -1.28 -15.99 10.12
C MET A 31 -1.07 -17.35 10.78
N SER A 32 -0.56 -18.30 10.01
CA SER A 32 -0.07 -19.57 10.53
C SER A 32 1.44 -19.51 10.61
N SER A 33 1.99 -19.79 11.80
CA SER A 33 3.42 -20.06 11.96
C SER A 33 3.59 -21.51 12.40
N SER A 34 4.60 -22.19 11.83
CA SER A 34 4.99 -23.52 12.28
C SER A 34 5.84 -23.37 13.54
N ILE A 35 5.33 -23.83 14.68
CA ILE A 35 6.09 -23.94 15.93
C ILE A 35 6.18 -25.43 16.25
N ASN A 36 7.40 -25.97 16.30
CA ASN A 36 7.65 -27.39 16.57
C ASN A 36 6.82 -28.36 15.69
N GLY A 37 6.58 -28.02 14.43
CA GLY A 37 5.83 -28.88 13.48
C GLY A 37 4.31 -28.84 13.63
N MET A 38 3.76 -28.03 14.55
CA MET A 38 2.34 -27.76 14.69
C MET A 38 2.01 -26.37 14.10
N PHE A 39 0.92 -26.29 13.32
CA PHE A 39 0.42 -25.01 12.81
C PHE A 39 -0.44 -24.34 13.88
N GLU A 40 0.09 -23.29 14.51
CA GLU A 40 -0.71 -22.41 15.36
C GLU A 40 -1.32 -21.28 14.52
N PHE A 41 -2.64 -21.15 14.59
CA PHE A 41 -3.37 -20.05 13.96
C PHE A 41 -3.54 -18.93 14.97
N TYR A 42 -2.84 -17.81 14.76
CA TYR A 42 -3.08 -16.61 15.55
C TYR A 42 -3.81 -15.56 14.70
N THR A 43 -4.92 -15.08 15.24
CA THR A 43 -5.62 -13.91 14.73
C THR A 43 -4.87 -12.68 15.23
N VAL A 44 -4.19 -11.98 14.31
CA VAL A 44 -3.61 -10.68 14.62
C VAL A 44 -4.75 -9.74 15.07
N PRO A 45 -4.60 -8.98 16.17
CA PRO A 45 -5.65 -8.07 16.61
C PRO A 45 -6.08 -7.15 15.47
N THR A 46 -7.39 -7.00 15.28
CA THR A 46 -7.97 -6.32 14.11
C THR A 46 -7.42 -4.90 13.94
N SER A 47 -7.20 -4.17 15.03
CA SER A 47 -6.61 -2.83 15.03
C SER A 47 -5.17 -2.83 14.49
N THR A 48 -4.33 -3.76 14.92
CA THR A 48 -2.96 -3.90 14.41
C THR A 48 -2.91 -4.31 12.93
N PHE A 49 -3.83 -5.15 12.48
CA PHE A 49 -3.94 -5.52 11.07
C PHE A 49 -4.37 -4.34 10.20
N ILE A 50 -5.40 -3.60 10.61
CA ILE A 50 -5.88 -2.38 9.92
C ILE A 50 -4.73 -1.36 9.79
N PHE A 51 -4.00 -1.13 10.89
CA PHE A 51 -2.88 -0.19 10.90
C PHE A 51 -1.75 -0.63 9.97
N ARG A 52 -1.39 -1.92 9.97
CA ARG A 52 -0.37 -2.49 9.07
C ARG A 52 -0.77 -2.40 7.60
N ALA A 53 -1.99 -2.77 7.24
CA ALA A 53 -2.45 -2.73 5.85
C ALA A 53 -2.54 -1.31 5.30
N LEU A 54 -2.99 -0.33 6.10
CA LEU A 54 -2.97 1.09 5.72
C LEU A 54 -1.55 1.63 5.56
N SER A 55 -0.66 1.35 6.51
CA SER A 55 0.73 1.85 6.48
C SER A 55 1.53 1.26 5.32
N ILE A 56 1.44 -0.05 5.06
CA ILE A 56 2.10 -0.69 3.91
C ILE A 56 1.60 -0.11 2.59
N SER A 57 0.27 0.05 2.46
CA SER A 57 -0.32 0.55 1.23
C SER A 57 0.02 2.02 0.98
N PHE A 58 0.12 2.83 2.04
CA PHE A 58 0.59 4.21 1.97
C PHE A 58 2.05 4.30 1.51
N ILE A 59 2.95 3.49 2.09
CA ILE A 59 4.37 3.46 1.70
C ILE A 59 4.54 3.06 0.23
N LEU A 60 3.85 2.01 -0.22
CA LEU A 60 3.84 1.60 -1.63
C LEU A 60 3.38 2.74 -2.54
N SER A 61 2.34 3.46 -2.13
CA SER A 61 1.81 4.60 -2.88
C SER A 61 2.81 5.74 -2.99
N LEU A 62 3.53 6.05 -1.91
CA LEU A 62 4.57 7.06 -1.89
C LEU A 62 5.73 6.70 -2.82
N ILE A 63 6.21 5.45 -2.76
CA ILE A 63 7.29 4.96 -3.64
C ILE A 63 6.87 5.12 -5.10
N ALA A 64 5.65 4.70 -5.47
CA ALA A 64 5.14 4.85 -6.82
C ALA A 64 5.06 6.33 -7.25
N GLY A 65 4.60 7.22 -6.36
CA GLY A 65 4.54 8.67 -6.62
C GLY A 65 5.91 9.31 -6.83
N VAL A 66 6.91 8.90 -6.03
CA VAL A 66 8.30 9.37 -6.17
C VAL A 66 8.89 8.90 -7.50
N VAL A 67 8.75 7.61 -7.84
CA VAL A 67 9.22 7.06 -9.12
C VAL A 67 8.57 7.77 -10.31
N TYR A 68 7.26 7.97 -10.26
CA TYR A 68 6.53 8.71 -11.31
C TYR A 68 7.07 10.14 -11.49
N THR A 69 7.35 10.82 -10.38
CA THR A 69 7.89 12.18 -10.39
C THR A 69 9.31 12.23 -10.98
N ILE A 70 10.18 11.29 -10.60
CA ILE A 70 11.54 11.18 -11.15
C ILE A 70 11.49 10.95 -12.65
N VAL A 71 10.70 9.98 -13.12
CA VAL A 71 10.54 9.68 -14.56
C VAL A 71 10.04 10.90 -15.32
N PHE A 72 9.06 11.62 -14.77
CA PHE A 72 8.56 12.84 -15.39
C PHE A 72 9.64 13.92 -15.51
N LEU A 73 10.44 14.14 -14.47
CA LEU A 73 11.55 15.10 -14.48
C LEU A 73 12.64 14.70 -15.49
N CYS A 74 13.00 13.42 -15.57
CA CYS A 74 13.96 12.92 -16.57
C CYS A 74 13.46 13.17 -18.00
N ILE A 75 12.19 12.88 -18.29
CA ILE A 75 11.62 13.11 -19.63
C ILE A 75 11.54 14.61 -19.95
N LYS A 76 11.22 15.45 -18.96
CA LYS A 76 11.12 16.90 -19.14
C LYS A 76 12.50 17.56 -19.31
N GLY A 77 13.52 17.09 -18.62
CA GLY A 77 14.89 17.60 -18.72
C GLY A 77 15.65 17.16 -19.97
N ASN A 78 15.20 16.09 -20.64
CA ASN A 78 15.72 15.62 -21.93
C ASN A 78 15.03 16.26 -23.15
N LYS A 79 14.15 17.25 -22.94
CA LYS A 79 13.51 18.06 -23.98
C LYS A 79 14.00 19.49 -23.90
#